data_AF-A0A522B7W5-F1
#
_entry.id   AF-A0A522B7W5-F1
#
_cell.length_a   1.000
_cell.length_b   1.000
_cell.length_c   1.000
_cell.angle_alpha   90.00
_cell.angle_beta   90.00
_cell.angle_gamma   90.00
#
_symmetry.space_group_name_H-M   'P 1'
#
loop_
_entity.id
_entity.type
_entity.pdbx_description
1 polymer ?
#
loop_
_entity_poly.entity_id
_entity_poly.type
_entity_poly.pdbx_seq_one_letter_code
_entity_poly.pdbx_strand_id
1 'polypeptide(L)'
;MSDRTVFFVSDSTGITAETFGNSILNQFSIKPRHIRRPFVDSVEKAVQVVQEINATTQAEGRRAIVFTTVINPEVLAVVEGSLGLVLDMFET
;
A
#
# COMPACT_ATOMS: atom_id res chain seq x y z
N MET A 1 6.74 18.85 -9.13
CA MET A 1 5.85 18.48 -8.01
C MET A 1 5.99 16.98 -7.84
N SER A 2 6.51 16.50 -6.72
CA SER A 2 6.67 15.07 -6.48
C SER A 2 5.29 14.40 -6.47
N ASP A 3 5.06 13.51 -7.43
CA ASP A 3 3.86 12.68 -7.42
C ASP A 3 3.87 11.77 -6.17
N ARG A 4 2.70 11.52 -5.58
CA ARG A 4 2.57 10.69 -4.36
C ARG A 4 3.12 9.28 -4.62
N THR A 5 3.75 8.67 -3.62
CA THR A 5 4.04 7.24 -3.69
C THR A 5 2.80 6.41 -3.40
N VAL A 6 2.60 5.35 -4.20
CA VAL A 6 1.57 4.34 -4.06
C VAL A 6 2.22 3.00 -3.77
N PHE A 7 1.83 2.37 -2.68
CA PHE A 7 2.19 1.01 -2.30
C PHE A 7 1.09 0.04 -2.70
N PHE A 8 1.48 -1.11 -3.23
CA PHE A 8 0.61 -2.26 -3.49
C PHE A 8 1.07 -3.42 -2.59
N VAL A 9 0.31 -3.69 -1.53
CA VAL A 9 0.64 -4.65 -0.48
C VAL A 9 -0.25 -5.88 -0.65
N SER A 10 0.36 -7.07 -0.62
CA SER A 10 -0.36 -8.33 -0.83
C SER A 10 0.35 -9.48 -0.14
N ASP A 11 -0.42 -10.42 0.38
CA ASP A 11 0.04 -11.71 0.91
C ASP A 11 0.46 -12.69 -0.20
N SER A 12 0.10 -12.41 -1.45
CA SER A 12 0.45 -13.20 -2.63
C SER A 12 1.35 -12.39 -3.57
N THR A 13 1.04 -12.32 -4.87
CA THR A 13 1.91 -11.69 -5.88
C THR A 13 1.76 -10.17 -5.96
N GLY A 14 0.68 -9.61 -5.43
CA GLY A 14 0.35 -8.18 -5.57
C GLY A 14 -0.17 -7.75 -6.94
N ILE A 15 -0.37 -8.67 -7.88
CA ILE A 15 -0.90 -8.36 -9.22
C ILE A 15 -2.32 -7.80 -9.13
N THR A 16 -3.16 -8.38 -8.26
CA THR A 16 -4.53 -7.91 -8.05
C THR A 16 -4.55 -6.50 -7.47
N ALA A 17 -3.80 -6.25 -6.39
CA ALA A 17 -3.67 -4.93 -5.78
C ALA A 17 -3.20 -3.88 -6.81
N GLU A 18 -2.18 -4.22 -7.60
CA GLU A 18 -1.63 -3.37 -8.65
C GLU A 18 -2.65 -3.09 -9.76
N THR A 19 -3.33 -4.12 -10.26
CA THR A 19 -4.32 -3.99 -11.34
C THR A 19 -5.48 -3.11 -10.90
N PHE A 20 -6.10 -3.42 -9.75
CA PHE A 20 -7.23 -2.65 -9.22
C PHE A 20 -6.84 -1.20 -8.90
N GLY A 21 -5.73 -1.00 -8.19
CA GLY A 21 -5.29 0.35 -7.85
C GLY A 21 -4.91 1.15 -9.09
N ASN A 22 -4.27 0.56 -10.10
CA ASN A 22 -4.02 1.23 -11.38
C ASN A 22 -5.31 1.63 -12.11
N SER A 23 -6.34 0.77 -12.10
CA SER A 23 -7.65 1.11 -12.68
C SER A 23 -8.29 2.32 -12.01
N ILE A 24 -8.14 2.47 -10.68
CA ILE A 24 -8.62 3.64 -9.94
C ILE A 24 -7.76 4.87 -10.24
N LEU A 25 -6.43 4.73 -10.16
CA LEU A 25 -5.48 5.83 -10.36
C LEU A 25 -5.57 6.44 -11.76
N ASN A 26 -5.88 5.63 -12.77
CA ASN A 26 -6.08 6.09 -14.15
C ASN A 26 -7.25 7.08 -14.32
N GLN A 27 -8.16 7.18 -13.35
CA GLN A 27 -9.22 8.19 -13.35
C GLN A 27 -8.70 9.59 -13.00
N PHE A 28 -7.48 9.69 -12.50
CA PHE A 28 -6.83 10.93 -12.09
C PHE A 28 -5.64 11.22 -13.01
N SER A 29 -5.42 12.50 -13.34
CA SER A 29 -4.25 12.92 -14.14
C SER A 29 -2.99 13.07 -13.28
N ILE A 30 -2.61 12.01 -12.55
CA ILE A 30 -1.42 11.95 -11.68
C ILE A 30 -0.42 10.92 -12.20
N LYS A 31 0.88 11.06 -11.83
CA LYS A 31 1.93 10.09 -12.19
C LYS A 31 2.64 9.53 -10.96
N PRO A 32 1.93 8.81 -10.07
CA PRO A 32 2.48 8.35 -8.81
C PRO A 32 3.67 7.40 -9.00
N ARG A 33 4.58 7.40 -8.03
CA ARG A 33 5.63 6.39 -7.93
C ARG A 33 5.03 5.11 -7.38
N HIS A 34 5.13 4.01 -8.12
CA HIS A 34 4.58 2.72 -7.72
C HIS A 34 5.61 1.85 -7.00
N ILE A 35 5.20 1.26 -5.88
CA ILE A 35 6.01 0.32 -5.10
C ILE A 35 5.17 -0.92 -4.82
N ARG A 36 5.63 -2.08 -5.29
CA ARG A 36 4.95 -3.36 -5.01
C ARG A 36 5.64 -4.11 -3.87
N ARG A 37 4.84 -4.61 -2.92
CA ARG A 37 5.29 -5.44 -1.80
C ARG A 37 4.49 -6.75 -1.80
N PRO A 38 4.97 -7.76 -2.54
CA PRO A 38 4.37 -9.10 -2.55
C PRO A 38 4.77 -9.91 -1.32
N PHE A 39 4.02 -10.99 -1.06
CA PHE A 39 4.27 -11.99 -0.03
C PHE A 39 4.35 -11.44 1.40
N VAL A 40 3.53 -10.42 1.70
CA VAL A 40 3.36 -9.84 3.03
C VAL A 40 2.30 -10.66 3.77
N ASP A 41 2.69 -11.87 4.16
CA ASP A 41 1.84 -12.92 4.75
C ASP A 41 2.10 -13.14 6.25
N SER A 42 2.98 -12.33 6.86
CA SER A 42 3.32 -12.40 8.28
C SER A 42 3.40 -11.01 8.91
N VAL A 43 3.22 -10.95 10.22
CA VAL A 43 3.29 -9.71 11.01
C VAL A 43 4.66 -9.06 10.88
N GLU A 44 5.74 -9.83 10.89
CA GLU A 44 7.10 -9.33 10.78
C GLU A 44 7.33 -8.62 9.43
N LYS A 45 6.84 -9.21 8.35
CA LYS A 45 6.91 -8.61 7.01
C LYS A 45 6.05 -7.35 6.93
N ALA A 46 4.85 -7.37 7.52
CA ALA A 46 3.98 -6.20 7.57
C ALA A 46 4.63 -5.04 8.33
N VAL A 47 5.30 -5.30 9.46
CA VAL A 47 6.04 -4.27 10.21
C VAL A 47 7.12 -3.62 9.35
N GLN A 48 7.87 -4.39 8.56
CA GLN A 48 8.89 -3.84 7.66
C GLN A 48 8.27 -2.94 6.58
N VAL A 49 7.16 -3.37 5.99
CA VAL A 49 6.42 -2.59 4.98
C VAL A 49 5.86 -1.31 5.60
N VAL A 50 5.30 -1.36 6.81
CA VAL A 50 4.81 -0.19 7.54
C VAL A 50 5.93 0.81 7.82
N GLN A 51 7.11 0.34 8.23
CA GLN A 51 8.27 1.22 8.43
C GLN A 51 8.65 1.95 7.14
N GLU A 52 8.62 1.25 6.00
CA GLU A 52 8.88 1.86 4.69
C GLU A 52 7.82 2.89 4.28
N ILE A 53 6.54 2.56 4.45
CA ILE A 53 5.41 3.47 4.19
C ILE A 53 5.53 4.73 5.03
N ASN A 54 5.88 4.57 6.32
CA ASN A 54 6.03 5.67 7.26
C ASN A 54 7.21 6.56 6.89
N ALA A 55 8.38 5.97 6.60
CA ALA A 55 9.55 6.71 6.16
C ALA A 55 9.28 7.49 4.86
N THR A 56 8.59 6.86 3.90
CA THR A 56 8.20 7.51 2.64
C THR A 56 7.25 8.68 2.88
N THR A 57 6.22 8.46 3.71
CA THR A 57 5.23 9.50 4.05
C THR A 57 5.89 10.72 4.72
N GLN A 58 6.83 10.47 5.64
CA GLN A 58 7.58 11.53 6.32
C GLN A 58 8.51 12.28 5.35
N ALA A 59 9.26 11.54 4.51
CA ALA A 59 10.19 12.13 3.56
C ALA A 59 9.49 12.97 2.48
N GLU A 60 8.31 12.54 2.02
CA GLU A 60 7.54 13.26 1.00
C GLU A 60 6.68 14.38 1.58
N GLY A 61 6.53 14.45 2.91
CA GLY A 61 5.64 15.40 3.59
C GLY A 61 4.16 15.21 3.25
N ARG A 62 3.79 14.02 2.73
CA ARG A 62 2.45 13.68 2.25
C ARG A 62 2.21 12.19 2.49
N ARG A 63 0.99 11.82 2.89
CA ARG A 63 0.62 10.41 3.06
C ARG A 63 0.79 9.64 1.76
N ALA A 64 1.55 8.55 1.80
CA ALA A 64 1.58 7.55 0.74
C ALA A 64 0.21 6.86 0.65
N ILE A 65 -0.20 6.45 -0.55
CA ILE A 65 -1.41 5.66 -0.75
C ILE A 65 -1.02 4.19 -0.66
N VAL A 66 -1.82 3.35 0.00
CA VAL A 66 -1.55 1.93 0.18
C VAL A 66 -2.77 1.15 -0.26
N PHE A 67 -2.69 0.47 -1.40
CA PHE A 67 -3.69 -0.53 -1.79
C PHE A 67 -3.29 -1.88 -1.19
N THR A 68 -4.19 -2.50 -0.45
CA THR A 68 -3.94 -3.81 0.16
C THR A 68 -4.95 -4.86 -0.30
N THR A 69 -4.46 -6.08 -0.46
CA THR A 69 -5.28 -7.29 -0.68
C THR A 69 -4.98 -8.35 0.38
N VAL A 70 -4.44 -7.95 1.53
CA VAL A 70 -4.10 -8.87 2.64
C VAL A 70 -5.38 -9.32 3.31
N ILE A 71 -5.63 -10.64 3.36
CA ILE A 71 -6.84 -11.19 3.99
C ILE A 71 -6.62 -11.63 5.45
N ASN A 72 -5.37 -11.82 5.86
CA ASN A 72 -5.06 -12.19 7.24
C ASN A 72 -5.31 -10.98 8.17
N PRO A 73 -6.25 -11.05 9.12
CA PRO A 73 -6.61 -9.89 9.94
C PRO A 73 -5.46 -9.36 10.81
N GLU A 74 -4.58 -10.24 11.30
CA GLU A 74 -3.44 -9.81 12.11
C GLU A 74 -2.42 -9.03 11.29
N VAL A 75 -2.18 -9.46 10.05
CA VAL A 75 -1.29 -8.79 9.11
C VAL A 75 -1.91 -7.49 8.62
N LEU A 76 -3.21 -7.50 8.31
CA LEU A 76 -3.96 -6.32 7.88
C LEU A 76 -3.94 -5.23 8.94
N ALA A 77 -4.24 -5.56 10.20
CA ALA A 77 -4.23 -4.61 11.31
C ALA A 77 -2.88 -3.90 11.47
N VAL A 78 -1.77 -4.59 11.19
CA VAL A 78 -0.43 -3.98 11.18
C VAL A 78 -0.29 -2.98 10.03
N VAL A 79 -0.71 -3.35 8.81
CA VAL A 79 -0.65 -2.47 7.62
C VAL A 79 -1.52 -1.22 7.81
N GLU A 80 -2.72 -1.38 8.37
CA GLU A 80 -3.65 -0.29 8.71
C GLU A 80 -3.07 0.70 9.73
N GLY A 81 -2.18 0.22 10.61
CA GLY A 81 -1.45 1.07 11.56
C GLY A 81 -0.39 2.00 10.95
N SER A 82 -0.22 1.99 9.62
CA SER A 82 0.73 2.88 8.94
C SER A 82 0.27 4.35 8.89
N LEU A 83 1.21 5.26 8.61
CA LEU A 83 0.94 6.67 8.33
C LEU A 83 0.39 6.90 6.92
N GLY A 84 0.29 5.84 6.11
CA GLY A 84 -0.29 5.88 4.78
C GLY A 84 -1.82 6.00 4.80
N LEU A 85 -2.40 6.34 3.66
CA LEU A 85 -3.82 6.15 3.40
C LEU A 85 -4.03 4.72 2.92
N VAL A 86 -4.51 3.84 3.80
CA VAL A 86 -4.79 2.44 3.47
C VAL A 86 -6.16 2.33 2.81
N LEU A 87 -6.20 1.63 1.68
CA LEU A 87 -7.37 1.28 0.90
C LEU A 87 -7.38 -0.24 0.78
N ASP A 88 -8.23 -0.89 1.57
CA ASP A 88 -8.46 -2.33 1.46
C ASP A 88 -9.38 -2.63 0.28
N MET A 89 -8.96 -3.57 -0.58
CA MET A 89 -9.67 -3.98 -1.78
C MET A 89 -10.61 -5.16 -1.55
N PHE A 90 -10.59 -5.78 -0.37
CA PHE A 90 -11.44 -6.91 0.00
C PHE A 90 -12.42 -6.61 1.14
N GLU A 91 -12.20 -5.55 1.93
CA GLU A 91 -13.26 -5.04 2.81
C GLU A 91 -14.38 -4.36 2.01
N THR A 92 -15.62 -4.69 2.37
CA THR A 92 -16.88 -4.14 1.80
C THR A 92 -17.58 -3.30 2.85
#